data_AF-A0A936VHJ2-F1
#
_entry.id   AF-A0A936VHJ2-F1
#
_cell.length_a   1.000
_cell.length_b   1.000
_cell.length_c   1.000
_cell.angle_alpha   90.00
_cell.angle_beta   90.00
_cell.angle_gamma   90.00
#
_symmetry.space_group_name_H-M   'P 1'
#
loop_
_entity.id
_entity.type
_entity.pdbx_description
1 polymer ?
#
loop_
_entity_poly.entity_id
_entity_poly.type
_entity_poly.pdbx_seq_one_letter_code
_entity_poly.pdbx_strand_id
1 'polypeptide(L)' 'MKRRYYCRFGGIGEAAALLLREWSDFETTVILGDVDQGNLRKAQDFVTANSEKQTAVETVVMDREDE' A
#
# COMPACT_ATOMS: atom_id res chain seq x y z
N MET A 1 13.07 -6.74 -13.07
CA MET A 1 11.97 -5.89 -13.57
C MET A 1 11.10 -5.54 -12.37
N LYS A 2 10.95 -4.25 -12.02
CA LYS A 2 10.15 -3.82 -10.86
C LYS A 2 8.69 -3.63 -11.27
N ARG A 3 7.73 -4.06 -10.44
CA ARG A 3 6.28 -3.83 -10.65
C ARG A 3 5.71 -2.92 -9.57
N ARG A 4 4.80 -2.02 -9.96
CA ARG A 4 4.13 -1.08 -9.06
C ARG A 4 2.64 -1.41 -9.02
N TYR A 5 2.06 -1.49 -7.83
CA TYR A 5 0.63 -1.76 -7.62
C TYR A 5 0.01 -0.64 -6.81
N TYR A 6 -1.21 -0.24 -7.19
CA TYR A 6 -1.99 0.77 -6.50
C TYR A 6 -3.11 0.10 -5.70
N CYS A 7 -3.13 0.34 -4.38
CA CYS A 7 -4.17 -0.14 -3.49
C CYS A 7 -4.84 1.06 -2.82
N ARG A 8 -6.17 1.18 -2.94
CA ARG A 8 -6.92 2.17 -2.16
C ARG A 8 -7.03 1.70 -0.71
N PHE A 9 -6.94 2.63 0.24
CA PHE A 9 -7.13 2.32 1.65
C PHE A 9 -8.56 1.83 1.93
N GLY A 10 -8.65 0.94 2.92
CA GLY A 10 -9.83 0.17 3.31
C GLY A 10 -9.38 -1.25 3.71
N GLY A 11 -10.13 -1.95 4.57
CA GLY A 11 -9.68 -3.24 5.13
C GLY A 11 -9.27 -4.30 4.08
N ILE A 12 -9.84 -4.23 2.87
CA ILE A 12 -9.45 -5.10 1.74
C ILE A 12 -8.14 -4.62 1.09
N GLY A 13 -7.95 -3.30 0.95
CA GLY A 13 -6.80 -2.71 0.28
C GLY A 13 -5.49 -2.93 1.03
N GLU A 14 -5.49 -2.83 2.35
CA GLU A 14 -4.31 -3.10 3.18
C GLU A 14 -3.95 -4.59 3.21
N ALA A 15 -4.95 -5.48 3.25
CA ALA A 15 -4.75 -6.91 3.16
C ALA A 15 -4.20 -7.32 1.78
N ALA A 16 -4.74 -6.74 0.70
CA ALA A 16 -4.25 -6.97 -0.66
C ALA A 16 -2.80 -6.48 -0.83
N ALA A 17 -2.47 -5.30 -0.30
CA ALA A 17 -1.12 -4.76 -0.29
C ALA A 17 -0.13 -5.70 0.42
N LEU A 18 -0.51 -6.23 1.59
CA LEU A 18 0.31 -7.18 2.33
C LEU A 18 0.52 -8.49 1.56
N LEU A 19 -0.56 -9.09 1.03
CA LEU A 19 -0.49 -10.34 0.26
C LEU A 19 0.34 -10.17 -1.00
N LEU A 20 0.15 -9.08 -1.75
CA LEU A 20 0.94 -8.77 -2.95
C LEU A 20 2.42 -8.63 -2.60
N ARG A 21 2.76 -8.00 -1.48
CA ARG A 21 4.14 -7.84 -1.04
C ARG A 21 4.79 -9.18 -0.67
N GLU A 22 4.07 -10.05 0.04
CA GLU A 22 4.61 -11.33 0.49
C GLU A 22 4.72 -12.38 -0.61
N TRP A 23 3.71 -12.47 -1.48
CA TRP A 23 3.63 -13.53 -2.49
C TRP A 23 4.29 -13.18 -3.82
N SER A 24 4.77 -11.95 -3.98
CA SER A 24 5.50 -11.59 -5.19
C SER A 24 6.93 -12.15 -5.13
N ASP A 25 7.26 -13.03 -6.07
CA ASP A 25 8.62 -13.56 -6.29
C ASP A 25 9.57 -12.55 -6.97
N PHE A 26 9.08 -11.34 -7.23
CA PHE A 26 9.81 -10.26 -7.89
C PHE A 26 9.79 -8.98 -7.07
N GLU A 27 10.74 -8.10 -7.35
CA GLU A 27 10.83 -6.79 -6.70
C GLU A 27 9.56 -5.97 -6.97
N THR A 28 8.83 -5.69 -5.89
CA THR A 28 7.48 -5.09 -5.93
C THR A 28 7.43 -3.84 -5.07
N THR A 29 6.93 -2.75 -5.64
CA THR A 29 6.62 -1.52 -4.92
C THR A 29 5.10 -1.44 -4.75
N VAL A 30 4.64 -1.26 -3.51
CA VAL A 30 3.24 -1.03 -3.19
C VAL A 30 3.02 0.48 -3.06
N ILE A 31 1.97 1.00 -3.68
CA ILE A 31 1.53 2.39 -3.54
C ILE A 31 0.14 2.39 -2.92
N LEU A 32 0.02 2.93 -1.71
CA LEU A 32 -1.25 3.08 -0.99
C LEU A 32 -1.86 4.46 -1.28
N GLY A 33 -3.13 4.50 -1.68
CA GLY A 33 -3.86 5.74 -1.99
C GLY A 33 -5.06 5.94 -1.06
N ASP A 34 -5.21 7.14 -0.49
CA ASP A 34 -6.41 7.56 0.24
C ASP A 34 -6.51 9.09 0.24
N VAL A 35 -7.71 9.61 0.54
CA VAL A 35 -7.94 11.04 0.72
C VAL A 35 -7.47 11.53 2.10
N ASP A 36 -7.33 10.64 3.07
CA ASP A 36 -6.92 10.94 4.44
C ASP A 36 -5.49 10.43 4.74
N GLN A 37 -4.63 11.34 5.21
CA GLN A 37 -3.24 10.99 5.54
C GLN A 37 -3.12 10.07 6.76
N GLY A 38 -4.04 10.15 7.72
CA GLY A 38 -4.05 9.30 8.90
C GLY A 38 -4.32 7.84 8.52
N ASN A 39 -5.23 7.61 7.58
CA ASN A 39 -5.51 6.32 6.98
C ASN A 39 -4.30 5.76 6.24
N LEU A 40 -3.65 6.56 5.39
CA LEU A 40 -2.42 6.16 4.69
C LEU A 40 -1.33 5.70 5.65
N ARG A 41 -1.12 6.45 6.74
CA ARG A 41 -0.14 6.10 7.76
C ARG A 41 -0.47 4.78 8.44
N LYS A 42 -1.73 4.59 8.85
CA LYS A 42 -2.19 3.33 9.47
C LYS A 42 -1.97 2.12 8.54
N ALA A 43 -2.32 2.23 7.26
CA ALA A 43 -2.12 1.13 6.33
C ALA A 43 -0.64 0.88 6.01
N GLN A 44 0.18 1.93 5.91
CA GLN A 44 1.62 1.77 5.76
C GLN A 44 2.22 1.05 6.98
N ASP A 45 1.85 1.46 8.19
CA ASP A 45 2.28 0.81 9.43
C ASP A 45 1.80 -0.66 9.48
N PHE A 46 0.55 -0.93 9.10
CA PHE A 46 0.00 -2.29 9.04
C PHE A 46 0.78 -3.18 8.07
N VAL A 47 0.96 -2.74 6.83
CA VAL A 47 1.66 -3.53 5.79
C VAL A 47 3.13 -3.72 6.16
N THR A 48 3.78 -2.71 6.73
CA THR A 48 5.19 -2.79 7.13
C THR A 48 5.43 -3.65 8.36
N ALA A 49 4.57 -3.56 9.38
CA ALA A 49 4.70 -4.36 10.60
C ALA A 49 4.39 -5.85 10.41
N ASN A 50 3.59 -6.22 9.41
CA ASN A 50 3.17 -7.61 9.16
C ASN A 50 3.91 -8.30 8.01
N SER A 51 5.03 -7.75 7.54
CA SER A 51 5.77 -8.25 6.38
C SER A 51 7.24 -8.42 6.70
N GLU A 52 7.83 -9.52 6.24
CA GLU A 52 9.27 -9.77 6.39
C GLU A 52 10.08 -9.14 5.24
N LYS A 53 9.42 -8.77 4.14
CA LYS A 53 10.06 -8.12 2.98
C LYS A 53 10.52 -6.70 3.34
N GLN A 54 11.54 -6.19 2.66
CA GLN A 54 12.04 -4.81 2.86
C GLN A 54 11.73 -3.88 1.67
N THR A 55 10.90 -4.34 0.73
CA THR A 55 10.49 -3.53 -0.41
C THR A 55 9.63 -2.34 0.02
N ALA A 56 9.75 -1.23 -0.71
CA ALA A 56 9.12 0.03 -0.36
C ALA A 56 7.58 -0.04 -0.42
N VAL A 57 6.95 0.54 0.60
CA VAL A 57 5.52 0.87 0.64
C VAL A 57 5.41 2.39 0.57
N GLU A 58 5.01 2.88 -0.59
CA GLU A 58 4.82 4.30 -0.87
C GLU A 58 3.35 4.70 -0.60
N THR A 59 3.12 5.98 -0.38
CA THR A 59 1.77 6.52 -0.19
C THR A 59 1.52 7.67 -1.16
N VAL A 60 0.26 7.86 -1.54
CA VAL A 60 -0.21 9.00 -2.34
C VAL A 60 -1.51 9.51 -1.75
N VAL A 61 -1.54 10.80 -1.41
CA VAL A 61 -2.79 11.47 -1.05
C VAL A 61 -3.56 11.71 -2.34
N MET A 62 -4.77 11.17 -2.39
CA MET A 62 -5.66 11.34 -3.55
C MET A 62 -6.55 12.55 -3.31
N ASP A 63 -6.82 13.30 -4.37
CA ASP A 63 -7.86 14.32 -4.33
C ASP A 63 -9.22 13.65 -4.12
N ARG A 64 -10.13 14.34 -3.43
CA ARG A 64 -11.52 13.92 -3.41
C ARG A 64 -12.05 14.13 -4.82
N GLU A 65 -12.58 13.07 -5.43
CA GLU A 65 -13.44 13.25 -6.59
C GLU A 65 -14.62 14.10 -6.10
N ASP A 66 -14.70 15.36 -6.57
CA ASP A 66 -15.68 16.42 -6.26
C ASP A 66 -15.24 17.60 -5.35
N GLU A 67 -14.07 18.20 -5.60
CA GLU A 67 -13.83 19.67 -5.45
C GLU A 67 -13.10 20.26 -6.67
#